data_AF-A0A6A3NVA7-F1
#
_entry.id   AF-A0A6A3NVA7-F1
#
_cell.length_a   1.000
_cell.length_b   1.000
_cell.length_c   1.000
_cell.angle_alpha   90.00
_cell.angle_beta   90.00
_cell.angle_gamma   90.00
#
_symmetry.space_group_name_H-M   'P 1'
#
loop_
_entity.id
_entity.type
_entity.pdbx_description
1 polymer ?
#
loop_
_entity_poly.entity_id
_entity_poly.type
_entity_poly.pdbx_seq_one_letter_code
_entity_poly.pdbx_strand_id
1 'polypeptide(L)' 'SIVTYQINADGTLKALNWESSRGVTPRGFTIYKDLLIVANQGSDDMYVFKVNANTGALTYTGNSYKIDGAVSLYVAEY' A
#
# COMPACT_ATOMS: atom_id res chain seq x y z
N SER A 1 -7.58 4.19 -2.62
CA SER A 1 -7.12 2.98 -3.34
C SER A 1 -5.61 3.03 -3.48
N ILE A 2 -4.98 1.88 -3.74
CA ILE A 2 -3.59 1.76 -4.19
C ILE A 2 -3.61 1.29 -5.63
N VAL A 3 -2.81 1.93 -6.48
CA VAL A 3 -2.73 1.60 -7.91
C VAL A 3 -1.36 1.06 -8.22
N THR A 4 -1.32 -0.11 -8.87
CA THR A 4 -0.06 -0.73 -9.29
C THR A 4 0.19 -0.41 -10.76
N TYR A 5 1.41 0.00 -11.09
CA TYR A 5 1.85 0.29 -12.44
C TYR A 5 3.05 -0.56 -12.82
N GLN A 6 3.10 -0.99 -14.08
CA GLN A 6 4.33 -1.47 -14.72
C GLN A 6 5.08 -0.27 -15.30
N ILE A 7 6.39 -0.26 -15.12
CA ILE A 7 7.29 0.67 -15.81
C ILE A 7 7.70 0.01 -17.14
N ASN A 8 7.39 0.65 -18.26
CA ASN A 8 7.77 0.19 -19.58
C ASN A 8 9.25 0.49 -19.88
N ALA A 9 9.80 -0.11 -20.93
CA ALA A 9 11.20 0.10 -21.33
C ALA A 9 11.54 1.56 -21.66
N ASP A 10 10.55 2.34 -22.10
CA ASP A 10 10.66 3.78 -22.39
C ASP A 10 10.41 4.68 -21.15
N GLY A 11 10.21 4.08 -19.97
CA GLY A 11 9.93 4.78 -18.72
C GLY A 11 8.47 5.19 -18.53
N THR A 12 7.58 4.93 -19.50
CA THR A 12 6.14 5.20 -19.35
C THR A 12 5.49 4.21 -18.37
N LEU A 13 4.35 4.61 -17.80
CA LEU A 13 3.62 3.79 -16.83
C LEU A 13 2.39 3.13 -17.48
N LYS A 14 2.28 1.81 -17.33
CA LYS A 14 1.06 1.06 -17.67
C LYS A 14 0.34 0.65 -16.39
N ALA A 15 -0.90 1.09 -16.21
CA ALA A 15 -1.72 0.67 -15.09
C ALA A 15 -1.98 -0.84 -15.15
N LEU A 16 -1.82 -1.53 -14.01
CA LEU A 16 -2.04 -2.97 -13.89
C LEU A 16 -3.29 -3.30 -13.06
N ASN A 17 -3.43 -2.68 -11.88
CA ASN A 17 -4.52 -2.99 -10.96
C ASN A 17 -4.87 -1.81 -10.04
N TRP A 18 -6.14 -1.77 -9.62
CA TRP A 18 -6.64 -0.89 -8.57
C TRP A 18 -7.08 -1.74 -7.37
N GLU A 19 -6.37 -1.63 -6.26
CA GLU A 19 -6.72 -2.29 -5.00
C GLU A 19 -7.38 -1.30 -4.05
N SER A 20 -8.42 -1.75 -3.32
CA SER A 20 -9.00 -0.96 -2.25
C SER A 20 -7.96 -0.77 -1.14
N SER A 21 -7.81 0.46 -0.62
CA SER A 21 -7.01 0.69 0.60
C SER A 21 -7.73 0.22 1.87
N ARG A 22 -8.98 -0.27 1.73
CA ARG A 22 -9.88 -0.75 2.79
C ARG A 22 -10.30 0.30 3.82
N GLY A 23 -9.89 1.55 3.62
CA GLY A 23 -10.28 2.70 4.42
C GLY A 23 -10.46 3.95 3.56
N VAL A 24 -10.49 5.10 4.22
CA VAL A 24 -10.80 6.41 3.64
C VAL A 24 -9.56 7.30 3.65
N THR A 25 -9.27 7.96 2.53
CA THR A 25 -8.12 8.88 2.39
C THR A 25 -6.77 8.21 2.76
N PRO A 26 -6.29 7.22 1.98
CA PRO A 26 -4.97 6.63 2.18
C PRO A 26 -3.88 7.68 1.96
N ARG A 27 -3.34 8.26 3.05
CA ARG A 27 -2.42 9.40 2.99
C ARG A 27 -0.96 9.00 3.08
N GLY A 28 -0.68 7.85 3.70
CA GLY A 28 0.66 7.28 3.79
C GLY A 28 0.66 5.79 3.47
N PHE A 29 1.69 5.34 2.77
CA PHE A 29 2.00 3.92 2.64
C PHE A 29 3.51 3.72 2.62
N THR A 30 3.96 2.53 2.96
CA THR A 30 5.37 2.14 2.85
C THR A 30 5.49 0.67 2.49
N ILE A 31 6.60 0.31 1.84
CA ILE A 31 6.94 -1.07 1.52
C ILE A 31 8.08 -1.49 2.44
N TYR A 32 7.91 -2.62 3.12
CA TYR A 32 8.98 -3.28 3.86
C TYR A 32 9.04 -4.74 3.45
N LYS A 33 10.15 -5.14 2.82
CA LYS A 33 10.31 -6.45 2.18
C LYS A 33 9.17 -6.69 1.17
N ASP A 34 8.35 -7.71 1.39
CA ASP A 34 7.22 -8.07 0.54
C ASP A 34 5.87 -7.65 1.14
N LEU A 35 5.88 -6.71 2.08
CA LEU A 35 4.69 -6.13 2.69
C LEU A 35 4.51 -4.68 2.24
N LEU A 36 3.28 -4.34 1.91
CA LEU A 36 2.81 -2.96 1.76
C LEU A 36 1.91 -2.64 2.95
N ILE A 37 2.27 -1.59 3.69
CA ILE A 37 1.48 -1.06 4.81
C ILE A 37 0.82 0.22 4.32
N VAL A 38 -0.50 0.30 4.42
CA VAL A 38 -1.29 1.46 3.99
C VAL A 38 -2.01 2.03 5.20
N ALA A 39 -1.80 3.32 5.46
CA ALA A 39 -2.48 4.08 6.51
C ALA A 39 -3.53 5.01 5.91
N ASN A 40 -4.76 4.88 6.37
CA ASN A 40 -5.91 5.67 5.94
C ASN A 40 -6.21 6.74 6.98
N GLN A 41 -6.03 8.00 6.60
CA GLN A 41 -6.23 9.13 7.51
C GLN A 41 -7.71 9.33 7.88
N GLY A 42 -8.63 9.08 6.94
CA GLY A 42 -10.05 9.39 7.14
C GLY A 42 -10.84 8.30 7.87
N SER A 43 -10.28 7.10 8.04
CA SER A 43 -10.91 5.97 8.73
C SER A 43 -10.14 5.51 9.98
N ASP A 44 -9.07 6.22 10.31
CA ASP A 44 -8.19 5.97 11.46
C ASP A 44 -7.75 4.50 11.54
N ASP A 45 -7.38 3.93 10.39
CA ASP A 45 -6.96 2.53 10.30
C ASP A 45 -5.78 2.34 9.35
N MET A 46 -5.08 1.23 9.55
CA MET A 46 -4.06 0.74 8.64
C MET A 46 -4.29 -0.72 8.29
N TYR A 47 -3.91 -1.10 7.07
CA TYR A 47 -4.03 -2.45 6.55
C TYR A 47 -2.69 -2.90 5.95
N VAL A 48 -2.41 -4.19 6.10
CA VAL A 48 -1.19 -4.80 5.58
C VAL A 48 -1.52 -5.74 4.43
N PHE A 49 -0.82 -5.53 3.31
CA PHE A 49 -0.93 -6.34 2.09
C PHE A 49 0.39 -7.06 1.83
N LYS A 50 0.31 -8.28 1.30
CA LYS A 50 1.42 -8.98 0.66
C LYS A 50 1.56 -8.49 -0.77
N VAL A 51 2.78 -8.22 -1.22
CA VAL A 51 3.10 -7.85 -2.60
C VAL A 51 3.62 -9.08 -3.34
N ASN A 52 3.00 -9.44 -4.46
CA ASN A 52 3.58 -10.42 -5.38
C ASN A 52 4.71 -9.75 -6.17
N ALA A 53 5.96 -10.20 -5.96
CA ALA A 53 7.14 -9.58 -6.57
C ALA A 53 7.17 -9.65 -8.11
N ASN A 54 6.48 -10.63 -8.71
CA ASN A 54 6.48 -10.82 -10.16
C ASN A 54 5.40 -10.00 -10.86
N THR A 55 4.24 -9.82 -10.21
CA THR A 55 3.06 -9.19 -10.83
C THR A 55 2.71 -7.83 -10.24
N GLY A 56 3.26 -7.48 -9.07
CA GLY A 56 2.87 -6.31 -8.28
C GLY A 56 1.50 -6.44 -7.63
N ALA A 57 0.81 -7.58 -7.77
CA ALA A 57 -0.51 -7.78 -7.20
C ALA A 57 -0.48 -7.73 -5.66
N LEU A 58 -1.51 -7.11 -5.08
CA LEU A 58 -1.65 -6.95 -3.64
C LEU A 58 -2.66 -7.99 -3.10
N THR A 59 -2.32 -8.64 -1.99
CA THR A 59 -3.24 -9.54 -1.29
C THR A 59 -3.34 -9.12 0.17
N TYR A 60 -4.56 -8.85 0.64
CA TYR A 60 -4.77 -8.50 2.03
C TYR A 60 -4.34 -9.64 2.95
N THR A 61 -3.53 -9.33 3.96
CA THR A 61 -2.96 -10.34 4.87
C THR A 61 -3.91 -10.77 5.98
N GLY A 62 -5.06 -10.10 6.14
CA GLY A 62 -5.92 -10.26 7.31
C GLY A 62 -5.56 -9.33 8.47
N ASN A 63 -4.40 -8.66 8.43
CA ASN A 63 -3.95 -7.77 9.49
C ASN A 63 -4.39 -6.32 9.27
N SER A 64 -5.09 -5.77 10.26
CA SER A 64 -5.49 -4.38 10.34
C SER A 64 -5.34 -3.84 11.76
N TYR A 65 -5.13 -2.53 11.88
CA TYR A 65 -4.90 -1.87 13.16
C TYR A 65 -5.53 -0.48 13.16
N LYS A 66 -5.95 -0.01 14.33
CA LYS A 66 -6.38 1.38 14.53
C LYS A 66 -5.18 2.28 14.73
N ILE A 67 -5.20 3.43 14.05
CA ILE A 67 -4.18 4.46 14.14
C ILE A 67 -4.81 5.81 13.77
N ASP A 68 -4.86 6.73 14.73
CA ASP A 68 -5.56 8.00 14.60
C ASP A 68 -4.79 8.97 13.68
N GLY A 69 -5.49 9.50 12.67
CA GLY A 69 -5.01 10.61 11.84
C GLY A 69 -3.70 10.35 11.09
N ALA A 70 -3.33 9.11 10.81
CA ALA A 70 -2.04 8.77 10.20
C ALA A 70 -1.84 9.42 8.82
N VAL A 71 -0.67 10.06 8.63
CA VAL A 71 -0.36 10.83 7.40
C VAL A 71 0.92 10.38 6.68
N SER A 72 1.86 9.77 7.40
CA SER A 72 3.16 9.34 6.88
C SER A 72 3.62 8.09 7.62
N LEU A 73 4.36 7.23 6.94
CA LEU A 73 4.94 6.01 7.49
C LEU A 73 6.44 5.99 7.19
N TYR A 74 7.23 5.60 8.18
CA TYR A 74 8.66 5.38 8.04
C TYR A 74 9.01 4.01 8.63
N VAL A 75 9.89 3.29 7.93
CA VAL A 75 10.42 2.01 8.40
C VAL A 75 11.87 2.25 8.79
N ALA A 76 12.16 2.07 10.09
CA ALA A 76 13.53 2.05 10.60
C ALA A 76 14.05 0.61 10.53
N GLU A 77 15.24 0.43 9.93
CA GLU A 77 16.01 -0.81 10.07
C GLU A 77 17.02 -0.62 11.20
N TYR A 78 17.09 -1.59 12.11
CA TYR A 78 18.10 -1.68 13.16
C TYR A 78 19.06 -2.81 12.82
#